data_AF-A0A7X9AD25-F1
#
_entry.id   AF-A0A7X9AD25-F1
#
_cell.length_a   1.000
_cell.length_b   1.000
_cell.length_c   1.000
_cell.angle_alpha   90.00
_cell.angle_beta   90.00
_cell.angle_gamma   90.00
#
_symmetry.space_group_name_H-M   'P 1'
#
loop_
_entity.id
_entity.type
_entity.pdbx_description
1 polymer ?
#
loop_
_entity_poly.entity_id
_entity_poly.type
_entity_poly.pdbx_seq_one_letter_code
_entity_poly.pdbx_strand_id
1 'polypeptide(L)'
;MGKVAVHTTAWMLRRGFIEQNHLRFPVGVSWGEDFEFFCEALALTDRVTFVREYLTNYRSDFEPGQLSAFSMDKLDKDYESTQRLVRNPRVNRNLEIEKALVEYRLSATLVYRLVKAVSQGSHSELIMFYARRYGDHIVKFTWNNGLRSIKLNAYKIWLKGYIKSQSKGNRGMYRRT
;
A
#
# COMPACT_ATOMS: atom_id res chain seq x y z
N MET A 1 0.21 -11.18 4.87
CA MET A 1 0.56 -10.40 3.66
C MET A 1 1.86 -9.63 3.89
N GLY A 2 2.76 -9.53 2.90
CA GLY A 2 4.00 -8.73 3.00
C GLY A 2 5.32 -9.49 3.16
N LYS A 3 5.29 -10.84 3.26
CA LYS A 3 6.49 -11.70 3.23
C LYS A 3 6.82 -12.26 1.84
N VAL A 4 5.80 -12.53 1.04
CA VAL A 4 5.89 -13.01 -0.34
C VAL A 4 5.53 -11.84 -1.26
N ALA A 5 6.39 -11.54 -2.23
CA ALA A 5 6.10 -10.60 -3.29
C ALA A 5 5.20 -11.30 -4.30
N VAL A 6 3.89 -11.26 -4.03
CA VAL A 6 2.89 -11.81 -4.93
C VAL A 6 2.63 -10.80 -6.03
N HIS A 7 3.04 -11.13 -7.25
CA HIS A 7 2.63 -10.42 -8.45
C HIS A 7 1.26 -10.92 -8.91
N THR A 8 0.41 -10.03 -9.42
CA THR A 8 -0.95 -10.34 -9.90
C THR A 8 -0.97 -10.82 -11.35
N THR A 9 0.19 -10.92 -12.00
CA THR A 9 0.31 -11.10 -13.46
C THR A 9 0.29 -12.56 -13.93
N ALA A 10 0.57 -13.53 -13.07
CA ALA A 10 0.76 -14.93 -13.46
C ALA A 10 -0.04 -15.89 -12.57
N TRP A 11 -1.36 -15.79 -12.65
CA TRP A 11 -2.28 -16.63 -11.88
C TRP A 11 -3.11 -17.53 -12.77
N MET A 12 -3.24 -18.80 -12.37
CA MET A 12 -4.16 -19.75 -12.98
C MET A 12 -5.12 -20.27 -11.92
N LEU A 13 -6.41 -20.07 -12.13
CA LEU A 13 -7.47 -20.47 -11.22
C LEU A 13 -8.39 -21.45 -11.95
N ARG A 14 -8.84 -22.49 -11.24
CA ARG A 14 -9.85 -23.39 -11.79
C ARG A 14 -11.17 -22.63 -11.98
N ARG A 15 -11.76 -22.72 -13.17
CA ARG A 15 -13.05 -22.08 -13.48
C ARG A 15 -14.13 -22.43 -12.45
N GLY A 16 -14.30 -23.72 -12.13
CA GLY A 16 -15.28 -24.16 -11.14
C GLY A 16 -15.08 -23.56 -9.75
N PHE A 17 -13.83 -23.32 -9.34
CA PHE A 17 -13.53 -22.64 -8.08
C PHE A 17 -14.02 -21.19 -8.07
N ILE A 18 -13.82 -20.45 -9.18
CA ILE A 18 -14.30 -19.08 -9.34
C ILE A 18 -15.83 -19.03 -9.28
N GLU A 19 -16.49 -19.93 -10.02
CA GLU A 19 -17.96 -19.97 -10.12
C GLU A 19 -18.61 -20.35 -8.78
N GLN A 20 -18.10 -21.38 -8.10
CA GLN A 20 -18.62 -21.86 -6.82
C GLN A 20 -18.47 -20.84 -5.69
N ASN A 21 -17.39 -20.06 -5.69
CA ASN A 21 -17.12 -19.06 -4.65
C ASN A 21 -17.63 -17.66 -5.01
N HIS A 22 -18.26 -17.51 -6.18
CA HIS A 22 -18.69 -16.22 -6.72
C HIS A 22 -17.58 -15.17 -6.70
N LEU A 23 -16.36 -15.56 -7.10
CA LEU A 23 -15.23 -14.65 -7.18
C LEU A 23 -15.41 -13.69 -8.37
N ARG A 24 -15.35 -12.39 -8.09
CA ARG A 24 -15.55 -11.31 -9.05
C ARG A 24 -14.63 -10.14 -8.72
N PHE A 25 -14.20 -9.40 -9.74
CA PHE A 25 -13.56 -8.11 -9.52
C PHE A 25 -14.59 -7.11 -8.99
N PRO A 26 -14.20 -6.20 -8.08
CA PRO A 26 -15.07 -5.12 -7.66
C PRO A 26 -15.42 -4.22 -8.85
N VAL A 27 -16.71 -3.89 -8.98
CA VAL A 27 -17.23 -3.04 -10.07
C VAL A 27 -16.97 -1.57 -9.77
N GLY A 28 -16.56 -0.80 -10.78
CA GLY A 28 -16.30 0.64 -10.64
C GLY A 28 -15.00 0.99 -9.93
N VAL A 29 -14.11 0.01 -9.71
CA VAL A 29 -12.80 0.18 -9.08
C VAL A 29 -11.72 -0.01 -10.13
N SER A 30 -10.79 0.95 -10.21
CA SER A 30 -9.65 0.92 -11.15
C SER A 30 -8.30 0.97 -10.43
N TRP A 31 -8.28 0.64 -9.14
CA TRP A 31 -7.07 0.60 -8.33
C TRP A 31 -7.15 -0.48 -7.26
N GLY A 32 -6.25 -1.46 -7.34
CA GLY A 32 -6.11 -2.53 -6.37
C GLY A 32 -7.17 -3.62 -6.49
N GLU A 33 -8.03 -3.56 -7.50
CA GLU A 33 -9.08 -4.55 -7.78
C GLU A 33 -8.51 -5.95 -8.04
N ASP A 34 -7.36 -6.02 -8.70
CA ASP A 34 -6.64 -7.27 -8.96
C ASP A 34 -6.12 -7.89 -7.66
N PHE A 35 -5.45 -7.07 -6.84
CA PHE A 35 -4.94 -7.47 -5.55
C PHE A 35 -6.06 -7.94 -4.63
N GLU A 36 -7.21 -7.24 -4.63
CA GLU A 36 -8.40 -7.61 -3.87
C GLU A 36 -8.97 -8.96 -4.30
N PHE A 37 -9.14 -9.16 -5.61
CA PHE A 37 -9.60 -10.43 -6.17
C PHE A 37 -8.71 -11.60 -5.73
N PHE A 38 -7.39 -11.46 -5.82
CA PHE A 38 -6.46 -12.52 -5.42
C PHE A 38 -6.38 -12.72 -3.91
N CYS A 39 -6.61 -11.68 -3.10
CA CYS A 39 -6.74 -11.85 -1.66
C CYS A 39 -7.96 -12.70 -1.29
N GLU A 40 -9.10 -12.49 -1.95
CA GLU A 40 -10.28 -13.35 -1.76
C GLU A 40 -10.00 -14.78 -2.21
N ALA A 41 -9.42 -14.96 -3.40
CA ALA A 41 -9.09 -16.28 -3.93
C ALA A 41 -8.17 -17.06 -2.97
N LEU A 42 -7.13 -16.40 -2.46
CA LEU A 42 -6.20 -16.99 -1.48
C LEU A 42 -6.85 -17.29 -0.13
N ALA A 43 -7.81 -16.48 0.31
CA ALA A 43 -8.49 -16.72 1.56
C ALA A 43 -9.44 -17.93 1.49
N LEU A 44 -9.96 -18.25 0.30
CA LEU A 44 -10.95 -19.31 0.09
C LEU A 44 -10.33 -20.65 -0.33
N THR A 45 -9.08 -20.67 -0.79
CA THR A 45 -8.40 -21.91 -1.19
C THR A 45 -7.58 -22.51 -0.06
N ASP A 46 -7.59 -23.83 0.05
CA ASP A 46 -6.69 -24.64 0.88
C ASP A 46 -5.50 -25.20 0.09
N ARG A 47 -5.53 -25.08 -1.24
CA ARG A 47 -4.53 -25.64 -2.16
C ARG A 47 -3.93 -24.56 -3.04
N VAL A 48 -2.63 -24.37 -2.91
CA VAL A 48 -1.83 -23.45 -3.72
C VAL A 48 -0.58 -24.20 -4.19
N THR A 49 -0.33 -24.15 -5.50
CA THR A 49 0.90 -24.65 -6.13
C THR A 49 1.58 -23.50 -6.86
N PHE A 50 2.91 -23.56 -6.94
CA PHE A 50 3.70 -22.62 -7.73
C PHE A 50 4.57 -23.39 -8.72
N VAL A 51 4.84 -22.75 -9.85
CA VAL A 51 5.88 -23.20 -10.79
C VAL A 51 7.20 -22.52 -10.44
N ARG A 52 8.32 -23.17 -10.73
CA ARG A 52 9.66 -22.60 -10.46
C ARG A 52 10.16 -21.76 -11.63
N GLU A 53 9.58 -21.96 -12.79
CA GLU A 53 9.93 -21.36 -14.06
C GLU A 53 9.33 -19.96 -14.18
N TYR A 54 10.07 -19.06 -14.84
CA TYR A 54 9.57 -17.74 -15.19
C TYR A 54 8.54 -17.86 -16.31
N LEU A 55 7.27 -17.62 -15.99
CA LEU A 55 6.18 -17.67 -16.97
C LEU A 55 5.96 -16.35 -17.71
N THR A 56 6.40 -15.23 -17.16
CA THR A 56 6.11 -13.90 -17.69
C THR A 56 7.31 -12.98 -17.56
N ASN A 57 7.57 -12.17 -18.59
CA ASN A 57 8.48 -11.03 -18.48
C ASN A 57 7.68 -9.78 -18.15
N TYR A 58 7.98 -9.13 -17.02
CA TYR A 58 7.39 -7.84 -16.68
C TYR A 58 8.30 -6.72 -17.17
N ARG A 59 7.77 -5.83 -18.01
CA ARG A 59 8.45 -4.59 -18.40
C ARG A 59 7.93 -3.45 -17.55
N SER A 60 8.85 -2.75 -16.90
CA SER A 60 8.55 -1.49 -16.24
C SER A 60 8.99 -0.37 -17.17
N ASP A 61 8.20 -0.13 -18.22
CA ASP A 61 8.44 1.00 -19.11
C ASP A 61 7.99 2.28 -18.38
N PHE A 62 8.82 3.33 -18.33
CA PHE A 62 8.54 4.52 -17.53
C PHE A 62 7.86 5.61 -18.36
N GLU A 63 6.72 5.28 -18.98
CA GLU A 63 5.98 6.28 -19.75
C GLU A 63 5.13 7.19 -18.85
N PRO A 64 5.17 8.52 -19.06
CA PRO A 64 4.27 9.45 -18.41
C PRO A 64 2.82 9.11 -18.78
N GLY A 65 2.03 8.62 -17.82
CA GLY A 65 0.63 8.23 -18.03
C GLY A 65 0.28 6.80 -17.60
N GLN A 66 1.29 5.96 -17.34
CA GLN A 66 1.02 4.62 -16.83
C GLN A 66 0.46 4.64 -15.40
N LEU A 67 -0.40 3.67 -15.08
CA LEU A 67 -0.89 3.44 -13.72
C LEU A 67 0.24 3.16 -12.71
N SER A 68 1.45 2.83 -13.16
CA SER A 68 2.66 2.65 -12.34
C SER A 68 3.35 3.97 -11.98
N ALA A 69 3.15 5.04 -12.77
CA ALA A 69 3.83 6.33 -12.64
C ALA A 69 3.65 6.95 -11.25
N PHE A 70 4.68 7.62 -10.72
CA PHE A 70 4.56 8.22 -9.41
C PHE A 70 3.46 9.31 -9.39
N SER A 71 2.57 9.24 -8.41
CA SER A 71 1.58 10.28 -8.14
C SER A 71 1.14 10.22 -6.68
N MET A 72 0.71 11.38 -6.16
CA MET A 72 0.31 11.58 -4.77
C MET A 72 -1.12 11.10 -4.49
N ASP A 73 -2.04 11.21 -5.46
CA ASP A 73 -3.42 10.71 -5.37
C ASP A 73 -3.49 9.19 -5.08
N LYS A 74 -2.44 8.46 -5.44
CA LYS A 74 -2.29 7.04 -5.10
C LYS A 74 -2.31 6.77 -3.60
N LEU A 75 -1.99 7.74 -2.75
CA LEU A 75 -2.14 7.61 -1.30
C LEU A 75 -3.61 7.36 -0.93
N ASP A 76 -4.54 8.11 -1.54
CA ASP A 76 -5.97 7.93 -1.33
C ASP A 76 -6.44 6.58 -1.85
N LYS A 77 -6.01 6.22 -3.06
CA LYS A 77 -6.38 4.94 -3.68
C LYS A 77 -5.85 3.72 -2.90
N ASP A 78 -4.61 3.80 -2.40
CA ASP A 78 -4.01 2.75 -1.55
C ASP A 78 -4.73 2.62 -0.21
N TYR A 79 -5.17 3.75 0.37
CA TYR A 79 -5.99 3.76 1.58
C TYR A 79 -7.34 3.09 1.33
N GLU A 80 -8.08 3.53 0.31
CA GLU A 80 -9.39 2.99 -0.04
C GLU A 80 -9.35 1.48 -0.34
N SER A 81 -8.36 1.02 -1.12
CA SER A 81 -8.17 -0.41 -1.40
C SER A 81 -7.90 -1.21 -0.13
N THR A 82 -7.08 -0.69 0.78
CA THR A 82 -6.87 -1.35 2.09
C THR A 82 -8.17 -1.40 2.90
N GLN A 83 -8.95 -0.31 2.93
CA GLN A 83 -10.22 -0.29 3.68
C GLN A 83 -11.22 -1.30 3.13
N ARG A 84 -11.27 -1.52 1.80
CA ARG A 84 -12.11 -2.58 1.21
C ARG A 84 -11.71 -3.96 1.71
N LEU A 85 -10.41 -4.26 1.80
CA LEU A 85 -9.93 -5.52 2.36
C LEU A 85 -10.22 -5.69 3.84
N VAL A 86 -10.07 -4.61 4.64
CA VAL A 86 -10.37 -4.63 6.08
C VAL A 86 -11.86 -4.91 6.32
N ARG A 87 -12.73 -4.35 5.48
CA ARG A 87 -14.20 -4.55 5.54
C ARG A 87 -14.65 -5.87 4.92
N ASN A 88 -13.77 -6.62 4.26
CA ASN A 88 -14.13 -7.86 3.59
C ASN A 88 -13.99 -9.05 4.55
N PRO A 89 -15.10 -9.65 5.05
CA PRO A 89 -15.04 -10.74 6.02
C PRO A 89 -14.46 -12.04 5.43
N ARG A 90 -14.44 -12.18 4.10
CA ARG A 90 -13.79 -13.33 3.45
C ARG A 90 -12.28 -13.28 3.63
N VAL A 91 -11.70 -12.08 3.69
CA VAL A 91 -10.26 -11.85 3.82
C VAL A 91 -9.88 -11.55 5.26
N ASN A 92 -10.47 -10.52 5.88
CA ASN A 92 -10.16 -10.08 7.23
C ASN A 92 -10.90 -10.92 8.27
N ARG A 93 -10.35 -12.10 8.58
CA ARG A 93 -10.98 -13.08 9.47
C ARG A 93 -10.57 -12.96 10.93
N ASN A 94 -9.50 -12.23 11.23
CA ASN A 94 -8.98 -12.11 12.58
C ASN A 94 -8.09 -10.86 12.73
N LEU A 95 -7.79 -10.52 13.98
CA LEU A 95 -7.00 -9.35 14.34
C LEU A 95 -5.56 -9.38 13.77
N GLU A 96 -5.00 -10.57 13.54
CA GLU A 96 -3.65 -10.69 12.97
C GLU A 96 -3.63 -10.21 11.51
N ILE A 97 -4.64 -10.61 10.72
CA ILE A 97 -4.81 -10.17 9.33
C ILE A 97 -5.06 -8.66 9.29
N GLU A 98 -5.94 -8.15 10.16
CA GLU A 98 -6.21 -6.72 10.24
C GLU A 98 -4.95 -5.91 10.55
N LYS A 99 -4.14 -6.34 11.53
CA LYS A 99 -2.85 -5.72 11.84
C LYS A 99 -1.88 -5.80 10.66
N ALA A 100 -1.86 -6.91 9.92
CA ALA A 100 -1.02 -7.02 8.73
C ALA A 100 -1.47 -6.06 7.61
N LEU A 101 -2.77 -5.86 7.43
CA LEU A 101 -3.35 -4.93 6.45
C LEU A 101 -3.11 -3.46 6.84
N VAL A 102 -3.45 -3.09 8.08
CA VAL A 102 -3.45 -1.69 8.52
C VAL A 102 -2.08 -1.27 9.06
N GLU A 103 -1.60 -1.97 10.08
CA GLU A 103 -0.39 -1.56 10.80
C GLU A 103 0.86 -1.75 9.96
N TYR A 104 0.90 -2.79 9.11
CA TYR A 104 2.03 -3.02 8.21
C TYR A 104 1.79 -2.52 6.78
N ARG A 105 0.88 -3.14 6.01
CA ARG A 105 0.76 -2.88 4.57
C ARG A 105 0.41 -1.42 4.28
N LEU A 106 -0.70 -0.91 4.81
CA LEU A 106 -1.12 0.47 4.58
C LEU A 106 -0.07 1.47 5.07
N SER A 107 0.40 1.27 6.30
CA SER A 107 1.46 2.12 6.88
C SER A 107 2.71 2.17 6.01
N ALA A 108 3.18 1.02 5.51
CA ALA A 108 4.34 0.95 4.62
C ALA A 108 4.10 1.68 3.30
N THR A 109 2.97 1.43 2.65
CA THR A 109 2.63 2.05 1.37
C THR A 109 2.59 3.57 1.48
N LEU A 110 1.92 4.10 2.52
CA LEU A 110 1.82 5.54 2.76
C LEU A 110 3.19 6.16 3.04
N VAL A 111 3.95 5.59 3.99
CA VAL A 111 5.25 6.12 4.39
C VAL A 111 6.24 6.10 3.23
N TYR A 112 6.36 4.98 2.52
CA TYR A 112 7.33 4.87 1.42
C TYR A 112 6.99 5.80 0.26
N ARG A 113 5.70 6.00 -0.04
CA ARG A 113 5.29 6.93 -1.09
C ARG A 113 5.56 8.39 -0.70
N LEU A 114 5.30 8.77 0.55
CA LEU A 114 5.63 10.11 1.06
C LEU A 114 7.15 10.36 1.08
N VAL A 115 7.94 9.37 1.46
CA VAL A 115 9.41 9.47 1.39
C VAL A 115 9.88 9.65 -0.05
N LYS A 116 9.31 8.87 -0.98
CA LYS A 116 9.62 9.01 -2.40
C LYS A 116 9.23 10.40 -2.92
N ALA A 117 8.08 10.94 -2.50
CA ALA A 117 7.64 12.29 -2.83
C ALA A 117 8.67 13.35 -2.42
N VAL A 118 9.20 13.25 -1.19
CA VAL A 118 10.25 14.14 -0.70
C VAL A 118 11.51 13.99 -1.55
N SER A 119 11.96 12.76 -1.84
CA SER A 119 13.16 12.55 -2.66
C SER A 119 13.02 13.05 -4.10
N GLN A 120 11.81 13.11 -4.63
CA GLN A 120 11.51 13.61 -5.98
C GLN A 120 11.18 15.11 -6.01
N GLY A 121 11.31 15.81 -4.87
CA GLY A 121 11.08 17.26 -4.81
C GLY A 121 9.61 17.68 -4.94
N SER A 122 8.67 16.80 -4.57
CA SER A 122 7.25 17.18 -4.53
C SER A 122 7.00 18.32 -3.55
N HIS A 123 5.96 19.14 -3.79
CA HIS A 123 5.63 20.28 -2.94
C HIS A 123 5.42 19.88 -1.48
N SER A 124 6.11 20.57 -0.57
CA SER A 124 6.09 20.29 0.86
C SER A 124 4.68 20.41 1.45
N GLU A 125 3.87 21.36 0.97
CA GLU A 125 2.48 21.53 1.39
C GLU A 125 1.62 20.30 1.11
N LEU A 126 1.78 19.70 -0.08
CA LEU A 126 1.06 18.50 -0.47
C LEU A 126 1.51 17.28 0.35
N ILE A 127 2.81 17.16 0.61
CA ILE A 127 3.35 16.12 1.50
C ILE A 127 2.78 16.27 2.91
N MET A 128 2.75 17.50 3.43
CA MET A 128 2.20 17.80 4.76
C MET A 128 0.69 17.55 4.84
N PHE A 129 -0.06 17.88 3.79
CA PHE A 129 -1.49 17.58 3.70
C PHE A 129 -1.74 16.07 3.89
N TYR A 130 -1.08 15.23 3.10
CA TYR A 130 -1.26 13.79 3.18
C TYR A 130 -0.71 13.18 4.47
N ALA A 131 0.42 13.68 4.98
CA ALA A 131 0.97 13.22 6.25
C ALA A 131 0.04 13.51 7.43
N ARG A 132 -0.71 14.61 7.38
CA ARG A 132 -1.75 14.94 8.37
C ARG A 132 -2.99 14.06 8.17
N ARG A 133 -3.48 13.96 6.93
CA ARG A 133 -4.67 13.17 6.58
C ARG A 133 -4.56 11.72 7.05
N TYR A 134 -3.38 11.13 6.95
CA TYR A 134 -3.12 9.73 7.34
C TYR A 134 -2.22 9.56 8.56
N GLY A 135 -2.18 10.57 9.44
CA GLY A 135 -1.28 10.62 10.59
C GLY A 135 -1.31 9.37 11.45
N ASP A 136 -2.50 8.82 11.73
CA ASP A 136 -2.69 7.64 12.58
C ASP A 136 -1.99 6.39 12.03
N HIS A 137 -1.89 6.27 10.70
CA HIS A 137 -1.22 5.16 10.03
C HIS A 137 0.28 5.40 9.84
N ILE A 138 0.74 6.64 9.95
CA ILE A 138 2.15 7.01 9.73
C ILE A 138 2.93 7.03 11.05
N VAL A 139 2.32 7.54 12.13
CA VAL A 139 3.03 7.83 13.38
C VAL A 139 3.23 6.60 14.25
N LYS A 140 2.31 5.62 14.20
CA LYS A 140 2.36 4.42 15.04
C LYS A 140 3.54 3.52 14.66
N PHE A 141 4.42 3.22 15.61
CA PHE A 141 5.49 2.23 15.41
C PHE A 141 4.91 0.82 15.42
N THR A 142 5.44 -0.04 14.56
CA THR A 142 4.90 -1.39 14.33
C THR A 142 6.05 -2.37 14.22
N TRP A 143 5.91 -3.56 14.80
CA TRP A 143 6.97 -4.58 14.89
C TRP A 143 6.52 -5.98 14.40
N ASN A 144 5.34 -6.05 13.81
CA ASN A 144 4.64 -7.28 13.44
C ASN A 144 5.18 -7.97 12.16
N ASN A 145 6.22 -7.45 11.50
CA ASN A 145 6.74 -8.01 10.25
C ASN A 145 8.28 -8.04 10.16
N GLY A 146 8.97 -8.20 11.30
CA GLY A 146 10.41 -8.45 11.38
C GLY A 146 11.28 -7.30 10.83
N LEU A 147 12.33 -7.61 10.05
CA LEU A 147 13.24 -6.60 9.47
C LEU A 147 12.52 -5.53 8.63
N ARG A 148 11.39 -5.88 7.99
CA ARG A 148 10.60 -4.91 7.22
C ARG A 148 9.96 -3.85 8.12
N SER A 149 9.54 -4.25 9.31
CA SER A 149 9.04 -3.32 10.33
C SER A 149 10.14 -2.37 10.81
N ILE A 150 11.38 -2.85 10.97
CA ILE A 150 12.54 -1.99 11.30
C ILE A 150 12.76 -0.95 10.21
N LYS A 151 12.82 -1.39 8.94
CA LYS A 151 12.96 -0.49 7.79
C LYS A 151 11.84 0.55 7.76
N LEU A 152 10.58 0.13 7.92
CA LEU A 152 9.43 1.03 7.97
C LEU A 152 9.58 2.07 9.09
N ASN A 153 9.92 1.64 10.29
CA ASN A 153 10.08 2.51 11.45
C ASN A 153 11.23 3.53 11.25
N ALA A 154 12.32 3.15 10.60
CA ALA A 154 13.38 4.09 10.22
C ALA A 154 12.87 5.18 9.27
N TYR A 155 12.10 4.82 8.24
CA TYR A 155 11.48 5.79 7.34
C TYR A 155 10.44 6.68 8.03
N LYS A 156 9.68 6.16 8.99
CA LYS A 156 8.76 6.97 9.83
C LYS A 156 9.50 8.04 10.61
N ILE A 157 10.64 7.68 11.23
CA ILE A 157 11.49 8.63 11.97
C ILE A 157 11.99 9.73 11.03
N TRP A 158 12.52 9.35 9.87
CA TRP A 158 13.02 10.30 8.88
C TRP A 158 11.92 11.25 8.39
N LEU A 159 10.75 10.71 8.02
CA LEU A 159 9.62 11.49 7.53
C LEU A 159 9.11 12.47 8.59
N LYS A 160 9.06 12.04 9.86
CA LYS A 160 8.73 12.90 11.00
C LYS A 160 9.74 14.04 11.16
N GLY A 161 11.02 13.77 10.95
CA GLY A 161 12.08 14.79 10.93
C GLY A 161 11.87 15.84 9.84
N TYR A 162 11.57 15.39 8.62
CA TYR A 162 11.24 16.27 7.50
C TYR A 162 10.00 17.15 7.78
N ILE A 163 8.90 16.56 8.24
CA ILE A 163 7.67 17.32 8.54
C ILE A 163 7.93 18.40 9.61
N LYS A 164 8.75 18.08 10.62
CA LYS A 164 9.13 19.02 11.67
C LYS A 164 10.00 20.18 11.15
N SER A 165 10.91 19.94 10.21
CA SER A 165 11.75 20.99 9.63
C SER A 165 10.92 21.96 8.78
N GLN A 166 10.01 21.46 7.95
CA GLN A 166 9.09 22.28 7.14
C GLN A 166 8.17 23.14 8.02
N SER A 167 7.67 22.58 9.12
CA SER A 167 6.82 23.30 10.08
C SER A 167 7.54 24.45 10.81
N LYS A 168 8.88 24.36 10.96
CA LYS A 168 9.70 25.44 11.54
C LYS A 168 10.04 26.51 10.49
N GLY A 169 10.31 26.12 9.25
CA GLY A 169 10.57 27.03 8.13
C GLY A 169 9.41 28.00 7.89
N ASN A 170 8.17 27.50 7.88
CA ASN A 170 6.98 28.35 7.68
C ASN A 170 6.72 29.33 8.84
N ARG A 171 7.19 29.07 10.06
CA ARG A 171 7.06 30.02 11.19
C ARG A 171 8.09 31.15 11.15
N GLY A 172 9.21 30.96 10.45
CA GLY A 172 10.25 31.99 10.29
C GLY A 172 9.90 33.06 9.26
N MET A 173 9.08 32.71 8.25
CA MET A 173 8.73 33.61 7.15
C MET A 173 7.67 34.66 7.54
N TYR A 174 6.82 34.36 8.54
CA TYR A 174 5.81 35.29 9.09
C TYR A 174 6.31 36.15 10.26
N ARG A 175 7.61 36.13 10.58
CA ARG A 175 8.22 37.00 11.60
C ARG A 175 9.08 38.13 11.01
N ARG A 176 9.03 38.31 9.69
CA ARG A 176 9.69 39.40 8.95
C ARG A 176 8.65 40.22 8.17
N THR A 177 7.73 40.82 8.91
CA THR A 177 6.85 41.92 8.51
C THR A 177 6.59 42.73 9.75
#